data_AF-A0A1G2ZHI1-F1
#
_entry.id   AF-A0A1G2ZHI1-F1
#
_cell.length_a   1.000
_cell.length_b   1.000
_cell.length_c   1.000
_cell.angle_alpha   90.00
_cell.angle_beta   90.00
_cell.angle_gamma   90.00
#
_symmetry.space_group_name_H-M   'P 1'
#
loop_
_entity.id
_entity.type
_entity.pdbx_description
1 polymer ?
#
loop_
_entity_poly.entity_id
_entity_poly.type
_entity_poly.pdbx_seq_one_letter_code
_entity_poly.pdbx_strand_id
1 'polypeptide(L)'
;MKRTKEDIQKIWVEFSKTSSRELKNLLIEEYLPIVRYVAERMSERLPKSVQVDDLVSTGVFGLLDAIDRFDIKRGVKFETYCIGRVRGAMLDELRAMDWVPRLTRARANKLEGAYIKLEKEHNRAPTDIELAKELQISLKALDELMLEVSAASLLSVQRKGLDKDDNKLGGTVDVMEDRKVENPRLESEKKDLIDYVKKNLSTKERYILMMYYFDELTLKEIGRVLGLSESRVCQLHSKLVSKLRAQLKKKKTEVV
;
A
#
# COMPACT_ATOMS: atom_id res chain seq x y z
N MET A 1 -16.71 -27.26 -10.00
CA MET A 1 -15.92 -28.45 -9.60
C MET A 1 -14.53 -27.95 -9.25
N LYS A 2 -14.07 -28.05 -7.99
CA LYS A 2 -12.75 -27.55 -7.60
C LYS A 2 -11.67 -28.42 -8.24
N ARG A 3 -10.77 -27.83 -9.04
CA ARG A 3 -9.65 -28.55 -9.67
C ARG A 3 -8.67 -28.98 -8.58
N THR A 4 -8.06 -30.14 -8.73
CA THR A 4 -7.03 -30.56 -7.76
C THR A 4 -5.73 -29.80 -8.00
N LYS A 5 -4.84 -29.72 -7.01
CA LYS A 5 -3.53 -29.06 -7.16
C LYS A 5 -2.69 -29.66 -8.29
N GLU A 6 -2.81 -30.95 -8.49
CA GLU A 6 -2.11 -31.69 -9.55
C GLU A 6 -2.63 -31.30 -10.95
N ASP A 7 -3.93 -31.01 -11.08
CA ASP A 7 -4.52 -30.52 -12.33
C ASP A 7 -4.03 -29.11 -12.67
N ILE A 8 -3.97 -28.21 -11.68
CA ILE A 8 -3.50 -26.84 -11.88
C ILE A 8 -2.02 -26.83 -12.30
N GLN A 9 -1.19 -27.70 -11.72
CA GLN A 9 0.22 -27.80 -12.09
C GLN A 9 0.41 -28.28 -13.54
N LYS A 10 -0.41 -29.22 -14.00
CA LYS A 10 -0.43 -29.65 -15.40
C LYS A 10 -0.83 -28.50 -16.33
N ILE A 11 -1.88 -27.76 -15.99
CA ILE A 11 -2.34 -26.59 -16.75
C ILE A 11 -1.22 -25.56 -16.88
N TRP A 12 -0.48 -25.26 -15.81
CA TRP A 12 0.67 -24.35 -15.87
C TRP A 12 1.80 -24.84 -16.77
N VAL A 13 2.14 -26.12 -16.69
CA VAL A 13 3.20 -26.71 -17.54
C VAL A 13 2.81 -26.66 -19.01
N GLU A 14 1.54 -26.92 -19.32
CA GLU A 14 1.02 -26.86 -20.68
C GLU A 14 0.92 -25.42 -21.18
N PHE A 15 0.42 -24.50 -20.35
CA PHE A 15 0.35 -23.08 -20.65
C PHE A 15 1.74 -22.49 -20.93
N SER A 16 2.77 -22.86 -20.16
CA SER A 16 4.14 -22.42 -20.39
C SER A 16 4.72 -22.89 -21.74
N LYS A 17 4.13 -23.91 -22.38
CA LYS A 17 4.57 -24.43 -23.69
C LYS A 17 3.76 -23.87 -24.84
N THR A 18 2.45 -23.71 -24.65
CA THR A 18 1.51 -23.39 -25.74
C THR A 18 1.04 -21.94 -25.73
N SER A 19 1.12 -21.25 -24.60
CA SER A 19 0.52 -19.92 -24.37
C SER A 19 -0.94 -19.84 -24.84
N SER A 20 -1.68 -20.95 -24.75
CA SER A 20 -3.07 -21.05 -25.20
C SER A 20 -3.99 -20.13 -24.41
N ARG A 21 -4.92 -19.49 -25.12
CA ARG A 21 -5.92 -18.60 -24.54
C ARG A 21 -6.90 -19.36 -23.65
N GLU A 22 -7.24 -20.59 -24.02
CA GLU A 22 -8.12 -21.46 -23.24
C GLU A 22 -7.49 -21.78 -21.88
N LEU A 23 -6.22 -22.18 -21.86
CA LEU A 23 -5.49 -22.46 -20.62
C LEU A 23 -5.34 -21.21 -19.74
N LYS A 24 -5.08 -20.05 -20.37
CA LYS A 24 -5.05 -18.77 -19.67
C LYS A 24 -6.38 -18.45 -18.99
N ASN A 25 -7.50 -18.65 -19.68
CA ASN A 25 -8.83 -18.44 -19.10
C ASN A 25 -9.09 -19.36 -17.91
N LEU A 26 -8.69 -20.64 -18.00
CA LEU A 26 -8.83 -21.58 -16.88
C LEU A 26 -8.01 -21.13 -15.65
N LEU A 27 -6.80 -20.61 -15.86
CA LEU A 27 -5.97 -20.06 -14.79
C LEU A 27 -6.58 -18.78 -14.19
N ILE A 28 -7.13 -17.90 -15.03
CA ILE A 28 -7.82 -16.69 -14.56
C ILE A 28 -9.02 -17.07 -13.68
N GLU A 29 -9.87 -18.00 -14.12
CA GLU A 29 -11.03 -18.46 -13.34
C GLU A 29 -10.63 -19.02 -11.97
N GLU A 30 -9.53 -19.79 -11.92
CA GLU A 30 -9.03 -20.39 -10.69
C GLU A 30 -8.55 -19.34 -9.68
N TYR A 31 -7.86 -18.30 -10.16
CA TYR A 31 -7.23 -17.30 -9.30
C TYR A 31 -8.04 -16.01 -9.13
N LEU A 32 -9.15 -15.84 -9.84
CA LEU A 32 -10.08 -14.71 -9.70
C LEU A 32 -10.50 -14.43 -8.23
N PRO A 33 -10.78 -15.45 -7.38
CA PRO A 33 -11.13 -15.22 -5.98
C PRO A 33 -10.05 -14.48 -5.19
N ILE A 34 -8.77 -14.63 -5.55
CA ILE A 34 -7.66 -13.90 -4.90
C ILE A 34 -7.78 -12.40 -5.19
N VAL A 35 -8.17 -12.03 -6.41
CA VAL A 35 -8.37 -10.62 -6.79
C VAL A 35 -9.47 -10.00 -5.93
N ARG A 36 -10.61 -10.70 -5.78
CA ARG A 36 -11.70 -10.24 -4.93
C ARG A 36 -11.27 -10.09 -3.47
N TYR A 37 -10.57 -11.09 -2.92
CA TYR A 37 -10.03 -11.02 -1.56
C TYR A 37 -9.11 -9.81 -1.36
N VAL A 38 -8.18 -9.55 -2.29
CA VAL A 38 -7.27 -8.40 -2.20
C VAL A 38 -8.05 -7.08 -2.30
N ALA A 39 -9.02 -6.98 -3.22
CA ALA A 39 -9.86 -5.80 -3.38
C ALA A 39 -10.68 -5.48 -2.12
N GLU A 40 -11.31 -6.50 -1.53
CA GLU A 40 -12.09 -6.38 -0.30
C GLU A 40 -11.22 -5.89 0.86
N ARG A 41 -10.06 -6.53 1.10
CA ARG A 41 -9.10 -6.08 2.13
C ARG A 41 -8.57 -4.67 1.89
N MET A 42 -8.39 -4.27 0.63
CA MET A 42 -7.99 -2.91 0.30
C MET A 42 -9.11 -1.91 0.58
N SER A 43 -10.36 -2.26 0.25
CA SER A 43 -11.52 -1.41 0.46
C SER A 43 -11.80 -1.09 1.93
N GLU A 44 -11.47 -2.01 2.85
CA GLU A 44 -11.56 -1.77 4.30
C GLU A 44 -10.75 -0.55 4.77
N ARG A 45 -9.72 -0.17 3.99
CA ARG A 45 -8.78 0.93 4.30
C ARG A 45 -8.99 2.16 3.43
N LEU A 46 -10.02 2.15 2.58
CA LEU A 46 -10.32 3.21 1.63
C LEU A 46 -11.66 3.90 2.00
N PRO A 47 -11.85 5.16 1.59
CA PRO A 47 -13.14 5.84 1.77
C PRO A 47 -14.25 5.10 1.01
N LYS A 48 -15.49 5.22 1.50
CA LYS A 48 -16.68 4.59 0.90
C LYS A 48 -16.97 4.99 -0.55
N SER A 49 -16.32 6.03 -1.06
CA SER A 49 -16.44 6.43 -2.45
C SER A 49 -15.70 5.48 -3.40
N VAL A 50 -14.72 4.69 -2.95
CA VAL A 50 -14.10 3.65 -3.79
C VAL A 50 -15.03 2.44 -3.82
N GLN A 51 -15.42 2.01 -5.01
CA GLN A 51 -16.17 0.77 -5.16
C GLN A 51 -15.22 -0.43 -5.26
N VAL A 52 -15.60 -1.52 -4.58
CA VAL A 52 -14.83 -2.77 -4.62
C VAL A 52 -14.77 -3.32 -6.04
N ASP A 53 -15.85 -3.20 -6.81
CA ASP A 53 -15.91 -3.73 -8.18
C ASP A 53 -14.97 -2.99 -9.14
N ASP A 54 -14.70 -1.69 -8.91
CA ASP A 54 -13.68 -0.94 -9.65
C ASP A 54 -12.28 -1.51 -9.37
N LEU A 55 -11.97 -1.76 -8.09
CA LEU A 55 -10.71 -2.39 -7.69
C LEU A 55 -10.55 -3.79 -8.27
N VAL A 56 -11.62 -4.60 -8.25
CA VAL A 56 -11.61 -5.95 -8.83
C VAL A 56 -11.29 -5.87 -10.32
N SER A 57 -11.94 -4.96 -11.05
CA SER A 57 -11.74 -4.78 -12.49
C SER A 57 -10.27 -4.47 -12.81
N THR A 58 -9.66 -3.53 -12.09
CA THR A 58 -8.23 -3.22 -12.23
C THR A 58 -7.34 -4.38 -11.80
N GLY A 59 -7.69 -5.05 -10.71
CA GLY A 59 -6.97 -6.19 -10.17
C GLY A 59 -6.89 -7.37 -11.13
N VAL A 60 -7.92 -7.57 -11.96
CA VAL A 60 -7.92 -8.60 -13.01
C VAL A 60 -6.83 -8.34 -14.05
N PHE A 61 -6.56 -7.09 -14.42
CA PHE A 61 -5.42 -6.77 -15.30
C PHE A 61 -4.08 -7.09 -14.64
N GLY A 62 -3.96 -6.84 -13.32
CA GLY A 62 -2.78 -7.25 -12.54
C GLY A 62 -2.60 -8.77 -12.47
N LEU A 63 -3.71 -9.52 -12.38
CA LEU A 63 -3.69 -11.00 -12.43
C LEU A 63 -3.28 -11.50 -13.81
N LEU A 64 -3.81 -10.90 -14.88
CA LEU A 64 -3.45 -11.23 -16.26
C LEU A 64 -1.95 -11.09 -16.50
N ASP A 65 -1.37 -9.94 -16.14
CA ASP A 65 0.07 -9.70 -16.27
C ASP A 65 0.90 -10.62 -15.36
N ALA A 66 0.37 -10.97 -14.18
CA ALA A 66 1.01 -11.94 -13.30
C ALA A 66 1.03 -13.34 -13.92
N ILE A 67 -0.05 -13.78 -14.57
CA ILE A 67 -0.11 -15.09 -15.24
C ILE A 67 0.89 -15.16 -16.39
N ASP A 68 0.95 -14.11 -17.21
CA ASP A 68 1.84 -14.07 -18.38
C ASP A 68 3.33 -14.10 -18.01
N ARG A 69 3.69 -13.55 -16.85
CA ARG A 69 5.08 -13.40 -16.40
C ARG A 69 5.50 -14.41 -15.34
N PHE A 70 4.62 -15.30 -14.91
CA PHE A 70 4.94 -16.26 -13.87
C PHE A 70 5.81 -17.40 -14.41
N ASP A 71 6.86 -17.73 -13.65
CA ASP A 71 7.77 -18.82 -13.96
C ASP A 71 7.65 -19.93 -12.91
N ILE A 72 7.07 -21.05 -13.33
CA ILE A 72 6.85 -22.22 -12.46
C ILE A 72 8.15 -22.86 -11.96
N LYS A 73 9.28 -22.65 -12.65
CA LYS A 73 10.58 -23.23 -12.26
C LYS A 73 11.17 -22.58 -11.01
N ARG A 74 10.65 -21.42 -10.58
CA ARG A 74 11.13 -20.68 -9.41
C ARG A 74 10.74 -21.32 -8.07
N GLY A 75 9.85 -22.32 -8.07
CA GLY A 75 9.45 -23.04 -6.86
C GLY A 75 8.61 -22.22 -5.86
N VAL A 76 8.17 -21.03 -6.25
CA VAL A 76 7.26 -20.18 -5.45
C VAL A 76 5.83 -20.45 -5.88
N LYS A 77 4.90 -20.52 -4.92
CA LYS A 77 3.46 -20.64 -5.20
C LYS A 77 2.95 -19.41 -5.97
N PHE A 78 2.15 -19.62 -7.01
CA PHE A 78 1.60 -18.54 -7.83
C PHE A 78 0.80 -17.55 -6.97
N GLU A 79 0.04 -18.05 -6.00
CA GLU A 79 -0.78 -17.27 -5.08
C GLU A 79 0.05 -16.23 -4.33
N THR A 80 1.25 -16.62 -3.87
CA THR A 80 2.18 -15.71 -3.16
C THR A 80 2.73 -14.64 -4.09
N TYR A 81 3.00 -14.99 -5.35
CA TYR A 81 3.51 -14.06 -6.35
C TYR A 81 2.44 -13.06 -6.82
N CYS A 82 1.22 -13.53 -7.10
CA CYS A 82 0.19 -12.73 -7.76
C CYS A 82 -0.41 -11.65 -6.84
N ILE A 83 -0.46 -11.88 -5.52
CA ILE A 83 -1.02 -10.92 -4.54
C ILE A 83 -0.34 -9.55 -4.68
N GLY A 84 1.00 -9.51 -4.75
CA GLY A 84 1.74 -8.25 -4.87
C GLY A 84 1.48 -7.52 -6.19
N ARG A 85 1.28 -8.27 -7.29
CA ARG A 85 1.04 -7.73 -8.63
C ARG A 85 -0.37 -7.17 -8.77
N VAL A 86 -1.37 -7.93 -8.30
CA VAL A 86 -2.78 -7.53 -8.23
C VAL A 86 -2.93 -6.27 -7.38
N ARG A 87 -2.33 -6.28 -6.18
CA ARG A 87 -2.32 -5.11 -5.29
C ARG A 87 -1.63 -3.90 -5.92
N GLY A 88 -0.52 -4.11 -6.62
CA GLY A 88 0.20 -3.06 -7.35
C GLY A 88 -0.69 -2.38 -8.40
N ALA A 89 -1.34 -3.17 -9.25
CA ALA A 89 -2.25 -2.68 -10.28
C ALA A 89 -3.39 -1.84 -9.69
N MET A 90 -4.04 -2.32 -8.63
CA MET A 90 -5.09 -1.57 -7.93
C MET A 90 -4.57 -0.23 -7.36
N LEU A 91 -3.37 -0.22 -6.79
CA LEU A 91 -2.75 1.00 -6.27
C LEU A 91 -2.38 1.99 -7.38
N ASP A 92 -1.96 1.50 -8.55
CA ASP A 92 -1.64 2.34 -9.70
C ASP A 92 -2.89 3.06 -10.24
N GLU A 93 -4.02 2.37 -10.32
CA GLU A 93 -5.28 2.97 -10.74
C GLU A 93 -5.77 4.02 -9.73
N LEU A 94 -5.71 3.71 -8.43
CA LEU A 94 -6.04 4.68 -7.37
C LEU A 94 -5.14 5.93 -7.44
N ARG A 95 -3.91 5.82 -7.98
CA ARG A 95 -3.05 6.99 -8.23
C ARG A 95 -3.48 7.77 -9.46
N ALA A 96 -3.82 7.07 -10.56
CA ALA A 96 -4.22 7.67 -11.82
C ALA A 96 -5.52 8.48 -11.69
N MET A 97 -6.44 8.05 -10.84
CA MET A 97 -7.69 8.76 -10.54
C MET A 97 -7.50 10.05 -9.71
N ASP A 98 -6.26 10.42 -9.33
CA ASP A 98 -5.91 11.50 -8.41
C ASP A 98 -6.81 11.50 -7.14
N TRP A 99 -7.02 10.29 -6.61
CA TRP A 99 -8.00 9.92 -5.59
C TRP A 99 -7.86 10.65 -4.24
N VAL A 100 -6.80 11.45 -4.04
CA VAL A 100 -6.63 12.31 -2.86
C VAL A 100 -6.69 13.77 -3.31
N PRO A 101 -7.89 14.38 -3.32
CA PRO A 101 -8.08 15.79 -3.62
C PRO A 101 -7.14 16.69 -2.79
N ARG A 102 -6.72 17.82 -3.36
CA ARG A 102 -5.96 18.86 -2.61
C ARG A 102 -6.68 19.26 -1.32
N LEU A 103 -8.02 19.24 -1.34
CA LEU A 103 -8.88 19.53 -0.19
C LEU A 103 -8.71 18.49 0.94
N THR A 104 -8.58 17.21 0.62
CA THR A 104 -8.35 16.14 1.60
C THR A 104 -6.99 16.28 2.28
N ARG A 105 -5.95 16.75 1.56
CA ARG A 105 -4.65 17.08 2.17
C ARG A 105 -4.73 18.30 3.09
N ALA A 106 -5.48 19.32 2.71
CA ALA A 106 -5.72 20.48 3.57
C ALA A 106 -6.47 20.08 4.86
N ARG A 107 -7.44 19.17 4.76
CA ARG A 107 -8.14 18.61 5.91
C ARG A 107 -7.24 17.71 6.77
N ALA A 108 -6.36 16.92 6.16
CA ALA A 108 -5.34 16.14 6.87
C ALA A 108 -4.41 17.04 7.72
N ASN A 109 -3.94 18.14 7.13
CA ASN A 109 -3.10 19.12 7.83
C ASN A 109 -3.85 19.83 8.97
N LYS A 110 -5.15 20.13 8.79
CA LYS A 110 -5.98 20.71 9.85
C LYS A 110 -6.18 19.74 11.01
N LEU A 111 -6.45 18.46 10.71
CA LEU A 111 -6.55 17.40 11.71
C LEU A 111 -5.24 17.25 12.50
N GLU A 112 -4.10 17.25 11.80
CA GLU A 112 -2.78 17.20 12.44
C GLU A 112 -2.51 18.41 13.34
N GLY A 113 -2.89 19.62 12.87
CA GLY A 113 -2.78 20.85 13.65
C GLY A 113 -3.64 20.84 14.92
N ALA A 114 -4.90 20.42 14.82
CA ALA A 114 -5.81 20.28 15.96
C ALA A 114 -5.28 19.27 16.98
N TYR A 115 -4.72 18.16 16.50
CA TYR A 115 -4.12 17.15 17.37
C TYR A 115 -2.92 17.68 18.14
N ILE A 116 -1.96 18.32 17.47
CA ILE A 116 -0.75 18.89 18.09
C ILE A 116 -1.13 19.93 19.15
N LYS A 117 -2.13 20.77 18.84
CA LYS A 117 -2.63 21.79 19.76
C LYS A 117 -3.19 21.15 21.03
N LEU A 118 -4.11 20.20 20.91
CA LEU A 118 -4.73 19.54 22.05
C LEU A 118 -3.76 18.65 22.84
N GLU A 119 -2.80 18.00 22.16
CA GLU A 119 -1.76 17.21 22.83
C GLU A 119 -0.86 18.11 23.69
N LYS A 120 -0.54 19.31 23.20
CA LYS A 120 0.22 20.32 23.94
C LYS A 120 -0.57 20.92 25.11
N GLU A 121 -1.88 21.14 24.94
CA GLU A 121 -2.75 21.70 25.99
C GLU A 121 -3.04 20.69 27.12
N HIS A 122 -3.31 19.43 26.77
CA HIS A 122 -3.69 18.42 27.75
C HIS A 122 -2.53 17.56 28.25
N ASN A 123 -1.34 17.68 27.65
CA ASN A 123 -0.16 16.86 27.93
C ASN A 123 -0.44 15.34 27.85
N ARG A 124 -1.45 14.98 27.04
CA ARG A 124 -1.91 13.63 26.73
C ARG A 124 -2.54 13.61 25.34
N ALA A 125 -2.73 12.43 24.77
CA ALA A 125 -3.46 12.30 23.51
C ALA A 125 -4.90 12.86 23.66
N PRO A 126 -5.37 13.71 22.73
CA PRO A 126 -6.77 14.10 22.67
C PRO A 126 -7.67 12.92 22.31
N THR A 127 -8.86 12.91 22.88
CA THR A 127 -9.94 11.98 22.56
C THR A 127 -10.61 12.38 21.26
N ASP A 128 -11.29 11.44 20.60
CA ASP A 128 -12.02 11.71 19.35
C ASP A 128 -13.12 12.79 19.54
N ILE A 129 -13.68 12.90 20.75
CA ILE A 129 -14.63 13.96 21.13
C ILE A 129 -13.95 15.33 21.20
N GLU A 130 -12.75 15.41 21.79
CA GLU A 130 -11.97 16.65 21.87
C GLU A 130 -11.52 17.11 20.48
N LEU A 131 -11.08 16.17 19.64
CA LEU A 131 -10.74 16.41 18.23
C LEU A 131 -11.92 16.91 17.41
N ALA A 132 -13.08 16.25 17.53
CA ALA A 132 -14.29 16.65 16.83
C ALA A 132 -14.73 18.07 17.23
N LYS A 133 -14.63 18.40 18.53
CA LYS A 133 -14.91 19.76 19.04
C LYS A 133 -13.94 20.80 18.51
N GLU A 134 -12.64 20.53 18.54
CA GLU A 134 -11.60 21.45 18.05
C GLU A 134 -11.72 21.71 16.54
N LEU A 135 -12.08 20.66 15.77
CA LEU A 135 -12.30 20.77 14.33
C LEU A 135 -13.70 21.28 13.96
N GLN A 136 -14.59 21.46 14.94
CA GLN A 136 -15.98 21.86 14.76
C GLN A 136 -16.75 20.94 13.79
N ILE A 137 -16.50 19.63 13.89
CA ILE A 137 -17.16 18.60 13.08
C ILE A 137 -17.87 17.58 13.98
N SER A 138 -18.78 16.81 13.40
CA SER A 138 -19.40 15.68 14.10
C SER A 138 -18.41 14.52 14.24
N LEU A 139 -18.62 13.64 15.23
CA LEU A 139 -17.82 12.42 15.38
C LEU A 139 -17.84 11.54 14.12
N LYS A 140 -19.00 11.45 13.45
CA LYS A 140 -19.13 10.71 12.19
C LYS A 140 -18.28 11.32 11.06
N ALA A 141 -18.25 12.65 10.96
CA ALA A 141 -17.42 13.35 9.99
C ALA A 141 -15.92 13.25 10.34
N LEU A 142 -15.59 13.14 11.63
CA LEU A 142 -14.23 12.84 12.07
C LEU A 142 -13.82 11.43 11.62
N ASP A 143 -14.64 10.41 11.83
CA ASP A 143 -14.35 9.04 11.39
C ASP A 143 -14.11 8.96 9.86
N GLU A 144 -14.96 9.62 9.07
CA GLU A 144 -14.81 9.71 7.61
C GLU A 144 -13.51 10.42 7.23
N LEU A 145 -13.18 11.53 7.90
CA LEU A 145 -11.92 12.25 7.68
C LEU A 145 -10.69 11.39 8.03
N MET A 146 -10.76 10.59 9.09
CA MET A 146 -9.66 9.70 9.50
C MET A 146 -9.41 8.61 8.45
N LEU A 147 -10.48 8.03 7.89
CA LEU A 147 -10.39 7.07 6.78
C LEU A 147 -9.77 7.70 5.53
N GLU A 148 -10.22 8.90 5.15
CA GLU A 148 -9.64 9.66 4.03
C GLU A 148 -8.13 9.90 4.20
N VAL A 149 -7.70 10.27 5.41
CA VAL A 149 -6.28 10.51 5.72
C VAL A 149 -5.46 9.22 5.73
N SER A 150 -6.00 8.12 6.26
CA SER A 150 -5.32 6.82 6.22
C SER A 150 -5.07 6.33 4.79
N ALA A 151 -6.05 6.50 3.89
CA ALA A 151 -5.94 6.16 2.48
C ALA A 151 -4.87 7.01 1.77
N ALA A 152 -4.77 8.29 2.09
CA ALA A 152 -3.72 9.18 1.58
C ALA A 152 -2.31 8.78 2.05
N SER A 153 -2.19 8.21 3.25
CA SER A 153 -0.92 7.75 3.80
C SER A 153 -0.37 6.53 3.04
N LEU A 154 -1.25 5.62 2.58
CA LEU A 154 -0.89 4.43 1.78
C LEU A 154 -0.26 4.80 0.43
N LEU A 155 -0.72 5.88 -0.21
CA LEU A 155 -0.29 6.28 -1.56
C LEU A 155 0.87 7.28 -1.57
N SER A 156 1.08 8.05 -0.48
CA SER A 156 2.09 9.11 -0.48
C SER A 156 3.54 8.62 -0.40
N VAL A 157 3.78 7.31 -0.27
CA VAL A 157 5.14 6.72 -0.08
C VAL A 157 6.09 7.00 -1.26
N GLN A 158 5.59 7.38 -2.44
CA GLN A 158 6.42 7.63 -3.64
C GLN A 158 6.26 9.02 -4.31
N ARG A 159 5.28 9.86 -3.95
CA ARG A 159 4.88 11.01 -4.82
C ARG A 159 5.80 12.26 -4.76
N LYS A 160 6.69 12.42 -3.77
CA LYS A 160 7.58 13.61 -3.67
C LYS A 160 8.93 13.47 -4.39
N GLY A 161 8.97 12.70 -5.47
CA GLY A 161 10.07 12.69 -6.43
C GLY A 161 9.83 13.54 -7.69
N LEU A 162 8.62 14.11 -7.87
CA LEU A 162 8.18 14.65 -9.16
C LEU A 162 7.85 16.16 -9.19
N ASP A 163 8.00 16.89 -8.08
CA ASP A 163 7.65 18.34 -8.02
C ASP A 163 8.87 19.27 -8.19
N LYS A 164 9.82 18.93 -9.05
CA LYS A 164 10.81 19.88 -9.58
C LYS A 164 11.17 19.52 -11.01
N ASP A 165 10.33 19.96 -11.93
CA ASP A 165 10.70 20.84 -13.05
C ASP A 165 9.61 20.74 -14.13
N ASP A 166 8.82 21.80 -14.20
CA ASP A 166 7.91 22.03 -15.31
C ASP A 166 8.74 22.41 -16.56
N ASN A 167 8.24 21.98 -17.71
CA ASN A 167 8.68 22.35 -19.06
C ASN A 167 9.76 21.48 -19.74
N LYS A 168 9.34 20.30 -20.22
CA LYS A 168 9.64 19.83 -21.59
C LYS A 168 8.62 18.77 -22.02
N LEU A 169 7.86 19.11 -23.06
CA LEU A 169 7.06 18.17 -23.85
C LEU A 169 7.94 17.06 -24.42
N GLY A 170 7.47 15.82 -24.35
CA GLY A 170 8.10 14.67 -25.00
C GLY A 170 8.02 13.42 -24.12
N GLY A 171 7.24 12.44 -24.57
CA GLY A 171 6.92 11.23 -23.81
C GLY A 171 8.11 10.57 -23.12
N THR A 172 7.97 10.34 -21.83
CA THR A 172 8.77 9.32 -21.15
C THR A 172 8.15 7.97 -21.50
N VAL A 173 8.70 7.40 -22.57
CA VAL A 173 8.67 5.97 -22.81
C VAL A 173 8.93 5.29 -21.48
N ASP A 174 7.98 4.44 -21.10
CA ASP A 174 8.12 3.40 -20.09
C ASP A 174 9.47 2.70 -20.33
N VAL A 175 10.49 3.08 -19.57
CA VAL A 175 11.72 2.30 -19.51
C VAL A 175 11.34 1.06 -18.70
N MET A 176 10.75 0.10 -19.42
CA MET A 176 10.89 -1.31 -19.15
C MET A 176 12.40 -1.61 -19.09
N GLU A 177 13.01 -1.34 -17.94
CA GLU A 177 14.29 -1.93 -17.61
C GLU A 177 14.00 -3.39 -17.21
N ASP A 178 14.15 -4.26 -18.20
CA ASP A 178 14.23 -5.71 -18.05
C ASP A 178 15.42 -6.06 -17.13
N ARG A 179 15.26 -5.92 -15.80
CA ARG A 179 16.27 -6.36 -14.83
C ARG A 179 16.03 -7.82 -14.45
N LYS A 180 16.34 -8.70 -15.40
CA LYS A 180 16.56 -10.15 -15.24
C LYS A 180 17.85 -10.51 -14.49
N VAL A 181 18.43 -9.63 -13.70
CA VAL A 181 19.64 -9.93 -12.93
C VAL A 181 19.44 -9.46 -11.49
N GLU A 182 19.25 -10.41 -10.58
CA GLU A 182 19.47 -10.20 -9.14
C GLU A 182 20.91 -9.76 -8.96
N ASN A 183 21.15 -8.45 -8.92
CA ASN A 183 22.47 -7.88 -8.69
C ASN A 183 22.75 -7.96 -7.18
N PRO A 184 23.71 -8.79 -6.71
CA PRO A 184 23.97 -9.01 -5.29
C PRO A 184 24.30 -7.71 -4.54
N ARG A 185 24.85 -6.73 -5.27
CA ARG A 185 25.17 -5.38 -4.78
C ARG A 185 23.92 -4.56 -4.44
N LEU A 186 22.87 -4.67 -5.26
CA LEU A 186 21.59 -4.00 -5.01
C LEU A 186 20.84 -4.62 -3.83
N GLU A 187 20.99 -5.93 -3.60
CA GLU A 187 20.45 -6.58 -2.40
C GLU A 187 21.17 -6.17 -1.13
N SER A 188 22.51 -6.11 -1.13
CA SER A 188 23.27 -5.64 0.03
C SER A 188 22.94 -4.18 0.37
N GLU A 189 22.87 -3.30 -0.64
CA GLU A 189 22.49 -1.90 -0.44
C GLU A 189 21.06 -1.75 0.10
N LYS A 190 20.11 -2.54 -0.40
CA LYS A 190 18.74 -2.59 0.13
C LYS A 190 18.72 -3.06 1.59
N LYS A 191 19.51 -4.09 1.93
CA LYS A 191 19.57 -4.65 3.28
C LYS A 191 20.15 -3.64 4.27
N ASP A 192 21.23 -2.95 3.89
CA ASP A 192 21.85 -1.88 4.68
C ASP A 192 20.93 -0.65 4.84
N LEU A 193 20.11 -0.36 3.83
CA LEU A 193 19.11 0.70 3.89
C LEU A 193 17.97 0.35 4.86
N ILE A 194 17.48 -0.89 4.79
CA ILE A 194 16.45 -1.42 5.69
C ILE A 194 16.97 -1.48 7.12
N ASP A 195 18.21 -1.90 7.34
CA ASP A 195 18.79 -2.00 8.69
C ASP A 195 19.08 -0.63 9.30
N TYR A 196 19.51 0.34 8.49
CA TYR A 196 19.64 1.74 8.92
C TYR A 196 18.29 2.33 9.35
N VAL A 197 17.26 2.07 8.55
CA VAL A 197 15.88 2.48 8.86
C VAL A 197 15.39 1.81 10.15
N LYS A 198 15.61 0.49 10.32
CA LYS A 198 15.21 -0.26 11.52
C LYS A 198 15.89 0.24 12.78
N LYS A 199 17.18 0.57 12.73
CA LYS A 199 17.95 1.09 13.89
C LYS A 199 17.39 2.40 14.42
N ASN A 200 16.86 3.26 13.56
CA ASN A 200 16.34 4.58 13.94
C ASN A 200 14.83 4.59 14.29
N LEU A 201 14.18 3.43 14.28
CA LEU A 201 12.82 3.23 14.75
C LEU A 201 12.84 2.71 16.19
N SER A 202 11.98 3.26 17.05
CA SER A 202 11.72 2.69 18.37
C SER A 202 11.03 1.33 18.25
N THR A 203 11.08 0.52 19.31
CA THR A 203 10.42 -0.79 19.35
C THR A 203 8.92 -0.69 19.07
N LYS A 204 8.23 0.31 19.65
CA LYS A 204 6.80 0.57 19.39
C LYS A 204 6.54 0.94 17.93
N GLU A 205 7.41 1.74 17.33
CA GLU A 205 7.29 2.15 15.93
C GLU A 205 7.44 0.94 14.97
N ARG A 206 8.41 0.04 15.25
CA ARG A 206 8.57 -1.19 14.45
C ARG A 206 7.37 -2.11 14.54
N TYR A 207 6.78 -2.27 15.73
CA TYR A 207 5.57 -3.07 15.92
C TYR A 207 4.38 -2.54 15.11
N ILE A 208 4.20 -1.22 15.05
CA ILE A 208 3.13 -0.61 14.24
C ILE A 208 3.35 -0.90 12.75
N LEU A 209 4.58 -0.80 12.23
CA LEU A 209 4.87 -1.18 10.84
C LEU A 209 4.64 -2.66 10.59
N MET A 210 5.10 -3.51 11.51
CA MET A 210 4.97 -4.96 11.36
C MET A 210 3.51 -5.38 11.31
N MET A 211 2.72 -4.92 12.28
CA MET A 211 1.30 -5.20 12.30
C MET A 211 0.55 -4.65 11.08
N TYR A 212 0.92 -3.44 10.61
CA TYR A 212 0.21 -2.80 9.51
C TYR A 212 0.57 -3.35 8.12
N TYR A 213 1.86 -3.62 7.89
CA TYR A 213 2.40 -4.01 6.58
C TYR A 213 2.65 -5.52 6.43
N PHE A 214 2.92 -6.25 7.51
CA PHE A 214 3.23 -7.68 7.48
C PHE A 214 2.07 -8.54 8.00
N ASP A 215 1.51 -8.19 9.16
CA ASP A 215 0.37 -8.94 9.73
C ASP A 215 -0.98 -8.47 9.15
N GLU A 216 -0.94 -7.45 8.30
CA GLU A 216 -2.09 -6.84 7.62
C GLU A 216 -3.25 -6.46 8.56
N LEU A 217 -2.95 -6.08 9.80
CA LEU A 217 -3.94 -5.55 10.73
C LEU A 217 -4.39 -4.15 10.29
N THR A 218 -5.68 -3.87 10.46
CA THR A 218 -6.24 -2.53 10.30
C THR A 218 -5.77 -1.60 11.41
N LEU A 219 -5.80 -0.29 11.20
CA LEU A 219 -5.42 0.69 12.24
C LEU A 219 -6.30 0.54 13.50
N LYS A 220 -7.55 0.13 13.32
CA LYS A 220 -8.48 -0.22 14.40
C LYS A 220 -8.05 -1.44 15.21
N GLU A 221 -7.60 -2.51 14.55
CA GLU A 221 -7.11 -3.72 15.22
C GLU A 221 -5.79 -3.47 15.92
N ILE A 222 -4.88 -2.72 15.28
CA ILE A 222 -3.62 -2.29 15.89
C ILE A 222 -3.90 -1.42 17.13
N GLY A 223 -4.91 -0.55 17.07
CA GLY A 223 -5.36 0.24 18.21
C GLY A 223 -5.77 -0.65 19.38
N ARG A 224 -6.58 -1.67 19.13
CA ARG A 224 -6.96 -2.67 20.15
C ARG A 224 -5.76 -3.39 20.75
N VAL A 225 -4.81 -3.83 19.92
CA VAL A 225 -3.59 -4.54 20.38
C VAL A 225 -2.70 -3.64 21.25
N LEU A 226 -2.61 -2.35 20.92
CA LEU A 226 -1.74 -1.40 21.62
C LEU A 226 -2.42 -0.64 22.77
N GLY A 227 -3.73 -0.84 22.99
CA GLY A 227 -4.52 -0.05 23.93
C GLY A 227 -4.63 1.42 23.52
N LEU A 228 -4.64 1.70 22.22
CA LEU A 228 -4.69 3.04 21.63
C LEU A 228 -5.95 3.20 20.77
N SER A 229 -6.43 4.43 20.60
CA SER A 229 -7.48 4.69 19.60
C SER A 229 -6.94 4.44 18.19
N GLU A 230 -7.82 4.07 17.26
CA GLU A 230 -7.51 3.95 15.83
C GLU A 230 -6.85 5.24 15.30
N SER A 231 -7.34 6.39 15.76
CA SER A 231 -6.81 7.71 15.46
C SER A 231 -5.34 7.88 15.85
N ARG A 232 -4.97 7.46 17.07
CA ARG A 232 -3.57 7.50 17.54
C ARG A 232 -2.67 6.60 16.69
N VAL A 233 -3.15 5.43 16.29
CA VAL A 233 -2.37 4.51 15.45
C VAL A 233 -2.19 5.08 14.04
N CYS A 234 -3.23 5.66 13.45
CA CYS A 234 -3.16 6.33 12.15
C CYS A 234 -2.08 7.43 12.14
N GLN A 235 -1.98 8.21 13.21
CA GLN A 235 -0.99 9.28 13.33
C GLN A 235 0.41 8.76 13.59
N LEU A 236 0.57 7.77 14.49
CA LEU A 236 1.86 7.13 14.71
C LEU A 236 2.37 6.55 13.39
N HIS A 237 1.50 5.89 12.63
CA HIS A 237 1.80 5.38 11.30
C HIS A 237 2.21 6.50 10.32
N SER A 238 1.45 7.59 10.22
CA SER A 238 1.78 8.74 9.36
C SER A 238 3.11 9.42 9.74
N LYS A 239 3.35 9.61 11.04
CA LYS A 239 4.60 10.17 11.58
C LYS A 239 5.80 9.26 11.30
N LEU A 240 5.61 7.95 11.47
CA LEU A 240 6.58 6.94 11.07
C LEU A 240 6.92 7.04 9.60
N VAL A 241 5.92 7.03 8.72
CA VAL A 241 6.12 7.08 7.27
C VAL A 241 6.88 8.36 6.88
N SER A 242 6.55 9.50 7.49
CA SER A 242 7.29 10.75 7.28
C SER A 242 8.74 10.69 7.78
N LYS A 243 8.97 10.11 8.96
CA LYS A 243 10.32 9.89 9.53
C LYS A 243 11.16 8.96 8.66
N LEU A 244 10.57 7.88 8.16
CA LEU A 244 11.18 6.94 7.22
C LEU A 244 11.59 7.64 5.93
N ARG A 245 10.72 8.48 5.35
CA ARG A 245 11.06 9.28 4.17
C ARG A 245 12.24 10.21 4.39
N ALA A 246 12.27 10.92 5.52
CA ALA A 246 13.37 11.83 5.84
C ALA A 246 14.71 11.09 5.95
N GLN A 247 14.71 9.91 6.57
CA GLN A 247 15.91 9.06 6.69
C GLN A 247 16.37 8.50 5.35
N LEU A 248 15.44 8.00 4.52
CA LEU A 248 15.75 7.50 3.18
C LEU A 248 16.30 8.60 2.27
N LYS A 249 15.79 9.84 2.40
CA LYS A 249 16.29 10.99 1.66
C LYS A 249 17.70 11.37 2.08
N LYS A 250 17.97 11.44 3.39
CA LYS A 250 19.29 11.78 3.94
C LYS A 250 20.36 10.78 3.48
N LYS A 251 20.08 9.47 3.58
CA LYS A 251 21.02 8.43 3.13
C LYS A 251 21.21 8.42 1.60
N LYS A 252 20.18 8.74 0.80
CA LYS A 252 20.35 8.94 -0.65
C LYS A 252 21.27 10.12 -1.00
N THR A 253 21.30 11.17 -0.18
CA THR A 253 22.18 12.33 -0.39
C THR A 253 23.62 12.06 0.07
N GLU A 254 23.83 11.14 1.01
CA GLU A 254 25.17 10.72 1.49
C GLU A 254 25.85 9.69 0.57
N VAL A 255 25.11 9.10 -0.38
CA VAL A 255 25.59 8.04 -1.30
C VAL A 255 25.83 8.58 -2.73
N VAL A 256 25.61 9.89 -2.95
CA VAL A 256 25.95 10.60 -4.20
C VAL A 256 27.27 11.35 -4.01
#